data_AF-A0A3S1EI30-F1
#
_entry.id   AF-A0A3S1EI30-F1
#
_cell.length_a   1.000
_cell.length_b   1.000
_cell.length_c   1.000
_cell.angle_alpha   90.00
_cell.angle_beta   90.00
_cell.angle_gamma   90.00
#
_symmetry.space_group_name_H-M   'P 1'
#
loop_
_entity.id
_entity.type
_entity.pdbx_description
1 polymer ?
#
loop_
_entity_poly.entity_id
_entity_poly.type
_entity_poly.pdbx_seq_one_letter_code
_entity_poly.pdbx_strand_id
1 'polypeptide(L)'
;MSDVDNKELDRMLQQAFAASTKIYQERGFQRRVGFGSRPALVSVDLANAWTRPGNPFTFDQDAMDNEIIPGMQRLLKACRGIGLFF
;
A
#
# COMPACT_ATOMS: atom_id res chain seq x y z
N MET A 1 21.55 17.88 1.88
CA MET A 1 21.24 16.55 1.35
C MET A 1 20.90 16.76 -0.11
N SER A 2 21.58 16.07 -1.03
CA SER A 2 21.33 16.22 -2.47
C SER A 2 19.85 15.96 -2.76
N ASP A 3 19.18 16.89 -3.44
CA ASP A 3 17.83 16.68 -3.96
C ASP A 3 17.86 15.43 -4.83
N VAL A 4 17.25 14.36 -4.33
CA VAL A 4 17.08 13.14 -5.10
C VAL A 4 16.06 13.47 -6.18
N ASP A 5 16.45 13.31 -7.44
CA ASP A 5 15.48 13.37 -8.54
C ASP A 5 14.56 12.15 -8.45
N ASN A 6 13.37 12.36 -7.86
CA ASN A 6 12.39 11.30 -7.65
C ASN A 6 11.94 10.65 -8.97
N LYS A 7 11.98 11.36 -10.11
CA LYS A 7 11.61 10.77 -11.41
C LYS A 7 12.68 9.83 -11.91
N GLU A 8 13.94 10.23 -11.78
CA GLU A 8 15.07 9.37 -12.14
C GLU A 8 15.17 8.17 -11.19
N LEU A 9 14.92 8.38 -9.89
CA LEU A 9 14.84 7.29 -8.91
C LEU A 9 13.74 6.29 -9.31
N ASP A 10 12.53 6.74 -9.62
CA ASP A 10 11.44 5.86 -10.05
C ASP A 10 11.82 5.09 -11.32
N ARG A 11 12.39 5.77 -12.33
CA ARG A 11 12.87 5.13 -13.56
C ARG A 11 13.88 4.00 -13.26
N MET A 12 14.85 4.26 -12.40
CA MET A 12 15.86 3.27 -12.01
C MET A 12 15.24 2.10 -11.22
N LEU A 13 14.30 2.38 -10.31
CA LEU A 13 13.58 1.35 -9.56
C LEU A 13 12.75 0.46 -10.49
N GLN A 14 12.05 1.02 -11.48
CA GLN A 14 11.29 0.25 -12.47
C GLN A 14 12.20 -0.70 -13.27
N GLN A 15 13.40 -0.24 -13.66
CA GLN A 15 14.38 -1.11 -14.34
C GLN A 15 14.85 -2.25 -13.43
N ALA A 16 15.14 -1.97 -12.16
CA ALA A 16 15.52 -2.98 -11.17
C ALA A 16 14.39 -3.98 -10.90
N PHE A 17 13.14 -3.52 -10.79
CA PHE A 17 11.98 -4.38 -10.59
C PHE A 17 11.72 -5.28 -11.79
N ALA A 18 11.87 -4.78 -13.02
CA ALA A 18 11.71 -5.58 -14.23
C ALA A 18 12.77 -6.70 -14.31
N ALA A 19 14.04 -6.38 -14.05
CA ALA A 19 15.11 -7.37 -14.02
C ALA A 19 14.89 -8.43 -12.92
N SER A 20 14.51 -7.99 -11.72
CA SER A 20 14.27 -8.89 -10.58
C SER A 20 13.05 -9.79 -10.80
N THR A 21 11.98 -9.24 -11.38
CA THR A 21 10.74 -9.98 -11.70
C THR A 21 11.03 -11.17 -12.62
N LYS A 22 11.89 -11.00 -13.63
CA LYS A 22 12.30 -12.10 -14.52
C LYS A 22 12.94 -13.24 -13.73
N ILE A 23 13.87 -12.91 -12.84
CA ILE A 23 14.57 -13.89 -11.99
C ILE A 23 13.58 -14.59 -11.03
N TYR A 24 12.67 -13.84 -10.40
CA TYR A 24 11.67 -14.40 -9.50
C TYR A 24 10.76 -15.39 -10.24
N GLN A 25 10.28 -15.03 -11.44
CA GLN A 25 9.40 -15.88 -12.24
C GLN A 25 10.12 -17.14 -12.73
N GLU A 26 11.35 -17.04 -13.24
CA GLU A 26 12.17 -18.19 -13.65
C GLU A 26 12.41 -19.18 -12.50
N ARG A 27 12.50 -18.68 -11.27
CA ARG A 27 12.73 -19.49 -10.07
C ARG A 27 11.44 -19.98 -9.39
N GLY A 28 10.28 -19.73 -9.98
CA GLY A 28 8.99 -20.15 -9.42
C GLY A 28 8.52 -19.33 -8.21
N PHE A 29 9.09 -18.15 -7.99
CA PHE A 29 8.60 -17.15 -7.04
C PHE A 29 7.54 -16.25 -7.71
N GLN A 30 7.00 -15.27 -6.98
CA GLN A 30 5.93 -14.37 -7.47
C GLN A 30 4.70 -15.12 -8.02
N ARG A 31 4.37 -16.27 -7.43
CA ARG A 31 3.14 -17.01 -7.75
C ARG A 31 1.91 -16.31 -7.14
N ARG A 32 0.73 -16.62 -7.65
CA ARG A 32 -0.53 -16.11 -7.11
C ARG A 32 -0.89 -16.84 -5.82
N VAL A 33 -1.04 -16.09 -4.73
CA VAL A 33 -1.60 -16.61 -3.47
C VAL A 33 -3.10 -16.89 -3.61
N GLY A 34 -3.83 -15.98 -4.29
CA GLY A 34 -5.28 -16.08 -4.47
C GLY A 34 -6.08 -15.55 -3.28
N PHE A 35 -7.40 -15.48 -3.43
CA PHE A 35 -8.32 -15.11 -2.35
C PHE A 35 -8.94 -16.36 -1.73
N GLY A 36 -8.95 -16.43 -0.40
CA GLY A 36 -9.69 -17.45 0.33
C GLY A 36 -11.19 -17.16 0.39
N SER A 37 -11.97 -18.08 0.97
CA SER A 37 -13.43 -17.95 1.07
C SER A 37 -13.90 -17.13 2.28
N ARG A 38 -13.02 -16.86 3.26
CA ARG A 38 -13.34 -16.16 4.51
C ARG A 38 -12.28 -15.09 4.80
N PRO A 39 -12.36 -13.91 4.18
CA PRO A 39 -11.37 -12.86 4.36
C PRO A 39 -11.55 -12.15 5.71
N ALA A 40 -10.52 -11.43 6.13
CA ALA A 40 -10.59 -10.43 7.19
C ALA A 40 -9.96 -9.13 6.69
N LEU A 41 -10.34 -7.99 7.26
CA LEU A 41 -9.80 -6.68 6.93
C LEU A 41 -9.05 -6.12 8.15
N VAL A 42 -7.74 -5.97 8.03
CA VAL A 42 -6.89 -5.39 9.08
C VAL A 42 -6.40 -4.02 8.62
N SER A 43 -6.66 -3.00 9.42
CA SER A 43 -6.05 -1.68 9.26
C SER A 43 -4.81 -1.60 10.13
N VAL A 44 -3.66 -1.31 9.54
CA VAL A 44 -2.38 -1.16 10.27
C VAL A 44 -2.12 0.33 10.46
N ASP A 45 -2.08 0.76 11.71
CA ASP A 45 -1.66 2.09 12.18
C ASP A 45 -2.29 3.31 11.47
N LEU A 46 -3.54 3.21 11.01
CA LEU A 46 -4.34 4.38 10.55
C LEU A 46 -4.88 5.21 11.73
N ALA A 47 -4.01 5.54 12.69
CA ALA A 47 -4.33 6.41 13.82
C ALA A 47 -3.81 7.84 13.58
N ASN A 48 -4.31 8.79 14.36
CA ASN A 48 -4.03 10.22 14.17
C ASN A 48 -2.54 10.58 14.19
N ALA A 49 -1.70 9.82 14.91
CA ALA A 49 -0.25 10.05 14.92
C ALA A 49 0.40 9.89 13.53
N TRP A 50 -0.23 9.13 12.63
CA TRP A 50 0.25 8.90 11.26
C TRP A 50 -0.57 9.67 10.22
N THR A 51 -1.87 9.83 10.47
CA THR A 51 -2.83 10.35 9.47
C THR A 51 -3.16 11.83 9.61
N ARG A 52 -2.64 12.50 10.66
CA ARG A 52 -2.85 13.93 10.90
C ARG A 52 -1.51 14.65 11.11
N PRO A 53 -1.41 15.93 10.72
CA PRO A 53 -0.18 16.69 10.89
C PRO A 53 0.11 16.95 12.37
N GLY A 54 1.40 17.22 12.66
CA GLY A 54 1.86 17.60 14.00
C GLY A 54 2.55 16.48 14.78
N ASN A 55 2.77 15.32 14.16
CA ASN A 55 3.55 14.22 14.74
C ASN A 55 4.79 13.89 13.87
N PRO A 56 5.94 13.49 14.43
CA PRO A 56 7.10 13.03 13.65
C PRO A 56 6.81 11.86 12.69
N PHE A 57 5.76 11.08 12.94
CA PHE A 57 5.31 9.95 12.13
C PHE A 57 4.26 10.34 11.07
N THR A 58 3.96 11.63 10.92
CA THR A 58 2.98 12.12 9.92
C THR A 58 3.39 11.65 8.52
N PHE A 59 2.49 10.95 7.84
CA PHE A 59 2.67 10.54 6.43
C PHE A 59 2.36 11.69 5.46
N ASP A 60 2.63 11.45 4.18
CA ASP A 60 2.24 12.36 3.09
C ASP A 60 0.73 12.66 3.15
N GLN A 61 0.39 13.94 3.34
CA GLN A 61 -1.00 14.34 3.57
C GLN A 61 -1.87 14.26 2.31
N ASP A 62 -1.28 14.53 1.14
CA ASP A 62 -2.02 14.50 -0.12
C ASP A 62 -2.42 13.06 -0.46
N ALA A 63 -1.48 12.11 -0.31
CA ALA A 63 -1.77 10.69 -0.45
C ALA A 63 -2.77 10.19 0.61
N MET A 64 -2.67 10.68 1.85
CA MET A 64 -3.61 10.30 2.92
C MET A 64 -5.05 10.71 2.59
N ASP A 65 -5.26 11.95 2.15
CA ASP A 65 -6.59 12.52 1.94
C ASP A 65 -7.22 12.08 0.61
N ASN A 66 -6.42 11.92 -0.45
CA ASN A 66 -6.94 11.60 -1.79
C ASN A 66 -6.97 10.10 -2.09
N GLU A 67 -6.09 9.30 -1.49
CA GLU A 67 -5.92 7.88 -1.87
C GLU A 67 -6.20 6.92 -0.71
N ILE A 68 -5.47 7.07 0.41
CA ILE A 68 -5.42 6.05 1.47
C ILE A 68 -6.72 6.03 2.29
N ILE A 69 -7.14 7.17 2.85
CA ILE A 69 -8.39 7.23 3.65
C ILE A 69 -9.61 6.87 2.79
N PRO A 70 -9.80 7.44 1.58
CA PRO A 70 -10.93 7.07 0.73
C PRO A 70 -10.90 5.59 0.33
N GLY A 71 -9.72 5.02 0.05
CA GLY A 71 -9.55 3.60 -0.23
C GLY A 71 -10.00 2.71 0.94
N MET A 72 -9.54 3.03 2.14
CA MET A 72 -9.90 2.32 3.36
C MET A 72 -11.42 2.40 3.64
N GLN A 73 -12.04 3.56 3.43
CA GLN A 73 -13.49 3.74 3.60
C GLN A 73 -14.30 2.86 2.63
N ARG A 74 -13.86 2.73 1.37
CA ARG A 74 -14.51 1.83 0.39
C ARG A 74 -14.43 0.37 0.84
N LEU A 75 -13.26 -0.08 1.32
CA LEU A 75 -13.06 -1.43 1.83
C LEU A 75 -13.93 -1.69 3.06
N LEU A 76 -13.95 -0.77 4.03
CA LEU A 76 -14.78 -0.88 5.23
C LEU A 76 -16.27 -0.97 4.89
N LYS A 77 -16.76 -0.16 3.95
CA LYS A 77 -18.15 -0.21 3.49
C LYS A 77 -18.50 -1.58 2.91
N ALA A 78 -17.64 -2.12 2.04
CA ALA A 78 -17.85 -3.43 1.43
C ALA A 78 -17.82 -4.57 2.47
N CYS A 79 -16.83 -4.59 3.36
CA CYS A 79 -16.69 -5.61 4.39
C CYS A 79 -17.87 -5.59 5.39
N ARG A 80 -18.28 -4.40 5.86
CA ARG A 80 -19.45 -4.24 6.74
C ARG A 80 -20.74 -4.74 6.07
N GLY A 81 -20.88 -4.52 4.77
CA GLY A 81 -22.05 -4.96 3.99
C GLY A 81 -22.24 -6.48 3.96
N ILE A 82 -21.19 -7.26 4.20
CA ILE A 82 -21.24 -8.73 4.23
C ILE A 82 -21.07 -9.30 5.65
N GLY A 83 -21.19 -8.46 6.68
CA GLY A 83 -21.07 -8.87 8.08
C GLY A 83 -19.64 -9.24 8.51
N LEU A 84 -18.62 -8.80 7.76
CA LEU A 84 -17.24 -8.84 8.24
C LEU A 84 -17.04 -7.69 9.22
N PHE A 85 -17.01 -8.05 10.50
CA PHE A 85 -16.64 -7.18 11.60
C PHE A 85 -15.16 -7.35 11.92
N PHE A 86 -14.51 -6.23 12.21
CA PHE A 86 -13.09 -6.08 12.57
C PHE A 86 -12.85 -6.55 13.99
#